data_AF-G4RL73-F1
#
_entry.id   AF-G4RL73-F1
#
_cell.length_a   1.000
_cell.length_b   1.000
_cell.length_c   1.000
_cell.angle_alpha   90.00
_cell.angle_beta   90.00
_cell.angle_gamma   90.00
#
_symmetry.space_group_name_H-M   'P 1'
#
loop_
_entity.id
_entity.type
_entity.pdbx_description
1 polymer ?
#
loop_
_entity_poly.entity_id
_entity_poly.type
_entity_poly.pdbx_seq_one_letter_code
_entity_poly.pdbx_strand_id
1 'polypeptide(L)'
;MSMCPSCGFAMPGLDICGLTNTCVECARRALRNICETCPDKASCDIALEGLKFVKSLEPHLDVYVDVSRRVIEKAERYGRARIATAFMKSTMGLINAARGSDPSSAFPTWVKLTLRASAVAKLIRTPYVISEDFYSEFKALCREFGCSGLEVPLSNLLVALISLSLIEKQEDPSAYFNYA
;
A
#
# COMPACT_ATOMS: atom_id res chain seq x y z
N MET A 1 -10.68 -10.62 3.58
CA MET A 1 -9.85 -10.26 4.75
C MET A 1 -9.18 -11.53 5.21
N SER A 2 -7.92 -11.77 4.81
CA SER A 2 -7.21 -13.00 5.15
C SER A 2 -6.68 -12.89 6.58
N MET A 3 -7.21 -13.73 7.46
CA MET A 3 -6.67 -13.95 8.81
C MET A 3 -5.63 -15.05 8.73
N CYS A 4 -4.51 -14.91 9.44
CA CYS A 4 -3.58 -16.01 9.57
C CYS A 4 -4.25 -17.17 10.34
N PRO A 5 -4.28 -18.39 9.79
CA PRO A 5 -4.92 -19.54 10.45
C PRO A 5 -4.19 -19.98 11.73
N SER A 6 -2.95 -19.56 11.94
CA SER A 6 -2.13 -19.94 13.10
C SER A 6 -2.18 -18.94 14.27
N CYS A 7 -2.28 -17.63 14.00
CA CYS A 7 -2.27 -16.58 15.03
C CYS A 7 -3.58 -15.77 15.12
N GLY A 8 -4.49 -15.89 14.15
CA GLY A 8 -5.68 -15.05 14.04
C GLY A 8 -5.39 -13.59 13.65
N PHE A 9 -4.12 -13.24 13.40
CA PHE A 9 -3.71 -11.88 13.03
C PHE A 9 -4.27 -11.51 11.66
N ALA A 10 -4.99 -10.39 11.59
CA ALA A 10 -5.64 -9.90 10.39
C ALA A 10 -4.94 -8.63 9.91
N MET A 11 -4.38 -8.67 8.70
CA MET A 11 -3.84 -7.48 8.04
C MET A 11 -4.43 -7.41 6.61
N PRO A 12 -4.86 -6.23 6.12
CA PRO A 12 -5.39 -6.14 4.76
C PRO A 12 -4.25 -6.28 3.73
N GLY A 13 -4.33 -7.25 2.83
CA GLY A 13 -3.34 -7.46 1.76
C GLY A 13 -2.24 -8.49 2.06
N LEU A 14 -2.54 -9.52 2.84
CA LEU A 14 -1.61 -10.63 3.11
C LEU A 14 -1.48 -11.59 1.91
N ASP A 15 -0.89 -11.12 0.80
CA ASP A 15 -0.25 -12.00 -0.20
C ASP A 15 1.14 -12.49 0.26
N ILE A 16 1.66 -11.93 1.37
CA ILE A 16 2.95 -12.31 1.95
C ILE A 16 2.88 -13.64 2.73
N CYS A 17 1.69 -14.05 3.21
CA CYS A 17 1.50 -15.34 3.90
C CYS A 17 1.56 -16.54 2.94
N GLY A 18 1.24 -16.36 1.66
CA GLY A 18 1.19 -17.47 0.69
C GLY A 18 2.56 -18.08 0.35
N LEU A 19 3.64 -17.34 0.57
CA LEU A 19 5.01 -17.76 0.21
C LEU A 19 5.76 -18.49 1.34
N THR A 20 5.33 -18.33 2.59
CA THR A 20 6.11 -18.79 3.77
C THR A 20 5.32 -19.70 4.72
N ASN A 21 4.04 -19.95 4.44
CA ASN A 21 3.11 -20.72 5.29
C ASN A 21 2.99 -20.21 6.75
N THR A 22 3.44 -18.99 7.07
CA THR A 22 3.40 -18.46 8.45
C THR A 22 3.22 -16.94 8.51
N CYS A 23 2.48 -16.41 9.50
CA CYS A 23 2.34 -14.96 9.73
C CYS A 23 3.60 -14.40 10.43
N VAL A 24 3.89 -13.11 10.24
CA VAL A 24 5.01 -12.43 10.92
C VAL A 24 4.95 -12.58 12.45
N GLU A 25 3.76 -12.60 13.03
CA GLU A 25 3.55 -12.79 14.48
C GLU A 25 3.76 -14.25 14.93
N CYS A 26 3.43 -15.25 14.09
CA CYS A 26 3.69 -16.66 14.38
C CYS A 26 5.19 -16.98 14.27
N ALA A 27 5.84 -16.46 13.24
CA ALA A 27 7.29 -16.59 13.07
C ALA A 27 8.03 -16.00 14.29
N ARG A 28 7.61 -14.81 14.75
CA ARG A 28 8.16 -14.17 15.96
C ARG A 28 7.93 -15.00 17.21
N ARG A 29 6.73 -15.57 17.41
CA ARG A 29 6.44 -16.44 18.58
C ARG A 29 7.23 -17.74 18.56
N ALA A 30 7.35 -18.39 17.40
CA ALA A 30 8.05 -19.67 17.27
C ALA A 30 9.56 -19.53 17.53
N LEU A 31 10.15 -18.42 17.10
CA LEU A 31 11.58 -18.17 17.23
C LEU A 31 11.98 -17.55 18.58
N ARG A 32 11.02 -17.05 19.37
CA ARG A 32 11.26 -16.33 20.63
C ARG A 32 12.07 -17.13 21.65
N ASN A 33 11.69 -18.39 21.90
CA ASN A 33 12.31 -19.21 22.94
C ASN A 33 13.71 -19.71 22.54
N ILE A 34 13.94 -19.90 21.24
CA ILE A 34 15.24 -20.32 20.67
C ILE A 34 16.22 -19.14 20.68
N CYS A 35 15.74 -17.93 20.41
CA CYS A 35 16.55 -16.72 20.43
C CYS A 35 16.92 -16.28 21.87
N GLU A 36 16.04 -16.54 22.84
CA GLU A 36 16.29 -16.23 24.26
C GLU A 36 17.35 -17.13 24.91
N THR A 37 17.61 -18.31 24.35
CA THR A 37 18.56 -19.30 24.86
C THR A 37 19.89 -19.34 24.09
N CYS A 38 20.08 -18.48 23.09
CA CYS A 38 21.29 -18.43 22.28
C CYS A 38 22.45 -17.75 23.04
N PRO A 39 23.62 -18.41 23.18
CA PRO A 39 24.78 -17.85 23.89
C PRO A 39 25.40 -16.65 23.16
N ASP A 40 25.18 -16.54 21.85
CA ASP A 40 25.62 -15.42 21.02
C ASP A 40 24.51 -14.36 20.84
N LYS A 41 23.45 -14.32 21.65
CA LYS A 41 22.30 -13.37 21.52
C LYS A 41 22.69 -11.89 21.33
N ALA A 42 23.85 -11.46 21.83
CA ALA A 42 24.36 -10.10 21.64
C ALA A 42 25.07 -9.88 20.28
N SER A 43 25.43 -10.95 19.56
CA SER A 43 26.10 -10.95 18.24
C SER A 43 25.33 -11.69 17.13
N CYS A 44 24.37 -12.55 17.46
CA CYS A 44 23.49 -13.28 16.56
C CYS A 44 22.26 -12.46 16.20
N ASP A 45 22.47 -11.37 15.47
CA ASP A 45 21.44 -10.72 14.66
C ASP A 45 21.71 -11.01 13.17
N ILE A 46 21.85 -12.30 12.85
CA ILE A 46 22.16 -12.78 11.50
C ILE A 46 21.28 -14.02 11.20
N ALA A 47 19.99 -13.76 10.97
CA ALA A 47 19.25 -14.44 9.90
C ALA A 47 19.32 -13.51 8.67
N LEU A 48 20.46 -13.55 7.98
CA LEU A 48 21.02 -12.45 7.16
C LEU A 48 20.19 -12.02 5.94
N GLU A 49 19.11 -12.69 5.59
CA GLU A 49 18.23 -12.29 4.48
C GLU A 49 16.86 -11.80 4.96
N GLY A 50 16.27 -12.43 5.97
CA GLY A 50 15.01 -12.01 6.58
C GLY A 50 15.14 -10.77 7.49
N LEU A 51 16.21 -10.67 8.28
CA LEU A 51 16.46 -9.52 9.15
C LEU A 51 16.91 -8.28 8.37
N LYS A 52 17.68 -8.44 7.29
CA LYS A 52 18.01 -7.34 6.38
C LYS A 52 16.76 -6.77 5.70
N PHE A 53 15.82 -7.65 5.34
CA PHE A 53 14.54 -7.26 4.77
C PHE A 53 13.65 -6.53 5.79
N VAL A 54 13.56 -6.99 7.04
CA VAL A 54 12.80 -6.28 8.10
C VAL A 54 13.43 -4.94 8.46
N LYS A 55 14.76 -4.85 8.55
CA LYS A 55 15.48 -3.62 8.89
C LYS A 55 15.53 -2.61 7.73
N SER A 56 15.47 -3.07 6.47
CA SER A 56 15.24 -2.17 5.32
C SER A 56 13.77 -1.75 5.23
N LEU A 57 12.85 -2.62 5.66
CA LEU A 57 11.44 -2.28 5.72
C LEU A 57 11.12 -1.31 6.86
N GLU A 58 11.77 -1.33 8.02
CA GLU A 58 11.42 -0.45 9.16
C GLU A 58 11.36 1.04 8.76
N PRO A 59 12.40 1.65 8.15
CA PRO A 59 12.33 3.06 7.73
C PRO A 59 11.30 3.29 6.61
N HIS A 60 11.27 2.40 5.61
CA HIS A 60 10.40 2.54 4.45
C HIS A 60 8.92 2.34 4.82
N LEU A 61 8.62 1.38 5.70
CA LEU A 61 7.29 1.04 6.19
C LEU A 61 6.76 2.16 7.09
N ASP A 62 7.59 2.74 7.95
CA ASP A 62 7.20 3.89 8.77
C ASP A 62 6.83 5.09 7.89
N VAL A 63 7.62 5.37 6.85
CA VAL A 63 7.29 6.40 5.85
C VAL A 63 5.98 6.06 5.14
N TYR A 64 5.80 4.80 4.72
CA TYR A 64 4.57 4.37 4.06
C TYR A 64 3.35 4.52 4.98
N VAL A 65 3.46 4.15 6.26
CA VAL A 65 2.39 4.26 7.25
C VAL A 65 2.06 5.73 7.51
N ASP A 66 3.06 6.60 7.70
CA ASP A 66 2.82 8.03 7.92
C ASP A 66 2.19 8.70 6.70
N VAL A 67 2.72 8.43 5.51
CA VAL A 67 2.15 8.94 4.25
C VAL A 67 0.72 8.43 4.08
N SER A 68 0.48 7.13 4.28
CA SER A 68 -0.87 6.55 4.19
C SER A 68 -1.83 7.22 5.15
N ARG A 69 -1.42 7.45 6.39
CA ARG A 69 -2.23 8.15 7.40
C ARG A 69 -2.60 9.56 6.93
N ARG A 70 -1.63 10.36 6.47
CA ARG A 70 -1.88 11.73 5.98
C ARG A 70 -2.83 11.76 4.79
N VAL A 71 -2.65 10.83 3.84
CA VAL A 71 -3.53 10.68 2.68
C VAL A 71 -4.96 10.35 3.13
N ILE A 72 -5.11 9.41 4.06
CA ILE A 72 -6.42 9.01 4.59
C ILE A 72 -7.10 10.16 5.34
N GLU A 73 -6.37 10.87 6.21
CA GLU A 73 -6.88 12.02 6.97
C GLU A 73 -7.35 13.16 6.04
N LYS A 74 -6.62 13.45 4.97
CA LYS A 74 -7.04 14.41 3.93
C LYS A 74 -8.33 13.97 3.24
N ALA A 75 -8.42 12.71 2.83
CA ALA A 75 -9.60 12.18 2.15
C ALA A 75 -10.83 12.06 3.08
N GLU A 76 -10.60 11.89 4.40
CA GLU A 76 -11.68 11.80 5.39
C GLU A 76 -12.47 13.10 5.53
N ARG A 77 -11.85 14.26 5.27
CA ARG A 77 -12.56 15.55 5.20
C ARG A 77 -13.70 15.56 4.18
N TYR A 78 -13.65 14.65 3.21
CA TYR A 78 -14.67 14.45 2.18
C TYR A 78 -15.52 13.19 2.40
N GLY A 79 -15.38 12.50 3.54
CA GLY A 79 -16.03 11.21 3.82
C GLY A 79 -15.53 10.09 2.90
N ARG A 80 -14.26 10.12 2.48
CA ARG A 80 -13.67 9.17 1.52
C ARG A 80 -12.42 8.45 2.03
N ALA A 81 -12.25 8.30 3.35
CA ALA A 81 -11.13 7.51 3.91
C ALA A 81 -11.07 6.09 3.37
N ARG A 82 -12.21 5.43 3.13
CA ARG A 82 -12.22 4.05 2.61
C ARG A 82 -11.66 3.96 1.19
N ILE A 83 -11.95 4.94 0.33
CA ILE A 83 -11.39 5.05 -1.03
C ILE A 83 -9.88 5.29 -0.97
N ALA A 84 -9.44 6.24 -0.14
CA ALA A 84 -8.02 6.51 0.06
C ALA A 84 -7.25 5.32 0.65
N THR A 85 -7.86 4.61 1.60
CA THR A 85 -7.29 3.39 2.19
C THR A 85 -7.11 2.29 1.14
N ALA A 86 -8.11 2.09 0.28
CA ALA A 86 -8.06 1.14 -0.83
C ALA A 86 -6.93 1.48 -1.80
N PHE A 87 -6.85 2.76 -2.17
CA PHE A 87 -5.81 3.29 -3.04
C PHE A 87 -4.42 3.07 -2.44
N MET A 88 -4.20 3.49 -1.19
CA MET A 88 -2.89 3.32 -0.55
C MET A 88 -2.50 1.85 -0.51
N LYS A 89 -3.37 0.93 -0.07
CA LYS A 89 -3.06 -0.52 -0.04
C LYS A 89 -2.59 -1.08 -1.38
N SER A 90 -3.08 -0.57 -2.51
CA SER A 90 -2.64 -1.04 -3.83
C SER A 90 -1.34 -0.39 -4.33
N THR A 91 -0.92 0.75 -3.77
CA THR A 91 0.31 1.47 -4.21
C THR A 91 1.59 0.65 -4.02
N MET A 92 1.65 -0.24 -3.04
CA MET A 92 2.81 -1.15 -2.90
C MET A 92 2.98 -2.09 -4.11
N GLY A 93 1.87 -2.50 -4.74
CA GLY A 93 1.93 -3.28 -5.99
C GLY A 93 2.56 -2.48 -7.14
N LEU A 94 2.24 -1.19 -7.24
CA LEU A 94 2.85 -0.29 -8.22
C LEU A 94 4.35 -0.09 -7.94
N ILE A 95 4.70 0.18 -6.68
CA ILE A 95 6.09 0.38 -6.26
C ILE A 95 6.95 -0.84 -6.62
N ASN A 96 6.44 -2.05 -6.36
CA ASN A 96 7.13 -3.27 -6.71
C ASN A 96 7.27 -3.45 -8.23
N ALA A 97 6.22 -3.13 -9.00
CA ALA A 97 6.28 -3.18 -10.46
C ALA A 97 7.29 -2.17 -11.05
N ALA A 98 7.32 -0.95 -10.51
CA ALA A 98 8.20 0.14 -10.95
C ALA A 98 9.69 -0.11 -10.62
N ARG A 99 10.00 -1.00 -9.67
CA ARG A 99 11.40 -1.40 -9.38
C ARG A 99 12.02 -2.28 -10.48
N GLY A 100 11.21 -2.96 -11.28
CA GLY A 100 11.66 -3.86 -12.34
C GLY A 100 11.37 -3.36 -13.76
N SER A 101 10.73 -2.20 -13.92
CA SER A 101 10.27 -1.67 -15.20
C SER A 101 10.24 -0.15 -15.23
N ASP A 102 10.20 0.45 -16.42
CA ASP A 102 10.08 1.90 -16.55
C ASP A 102 8.75 2.40 -15.94
N PRO A 103 8.76 3.43 -15.06
CA PRO A 103 7.57 3.93 -14.38
C PRO A 103 6.40 4.29 -15.32
N SER A 104 6.69 4.75 -16.55
CA SER A 104 5.67 5.09 -17.54
C SER A 104 4.90 3.86 -18.07
N SER A 105 5.51 2.68 -17.99
CA SER A 105 4.89 1.40 -18.37
C SER A 105 4.21 0.69 -17.19
N ALA A 106 4.75 0.83 -15.98
CA ALA A 106 4.23 0.20 -14.77
C ALA A 106 2.88 0.81 -14.35
N PHE A 107 2.75 2.14 -14.45
CA PHE A 107 1.57 2.86 -13.97
C PHE A 107 0.27 2.49 -14.71
N PRO A 108 0.18 2.52 -16.06
CA PRO A 108 -1.03 2.11 -16.76
C PRO A 108 -1.41 0.64 -16.52
N THR A 109 -0.42 -0.23 -16.38
CA THR A 109 -0.61 -1.66 -16.10
C THR A 109 -1.21 -1.85 -14.71
N TRP A 110 -0.63 -1.19 -13.70
CA TRP A 110 -1.15 -1.21 -12.34
C TRP A 110 -2.58 -0.64 -12.24
N VAL A 111 -2.89 0.44 -12.97
CA VAL A 111 -4.25 1.00 -13.01
C VAL A 111 -5.25 -0.05 -13.52
N LYS A 112 -4.93 -0.77 -14.61
CA LYS A 112 -5.80 -1.81 -15.16
C LYS A 112 -6.02 -2.98 -14.21
N LEU A 113 -4.99 -3.35 -13.44
CA LEU A 113 -5.08 -4.43 -12.45
C LEU A 113 -5.86 -3.99 -11.22
N THR A 114 -5.67 -2.75 -10.78
CA THR A 114 -6.20 -2.23 -9.52
C THR A 114 -7.63 -1.74 -9.64
N LEU A 115 -7.99 -1.10 -10.76
CA LEU A 115 -9.28 -0.46 -10.95
C LEU A 115 -10.16 -1.27 -11.90
N ARG A 116 -11.46 -1.26 -11.63
CA ARG A 116 -12.47 -1.82 -12.53
C ARG A 116 -12.44 -1.06 -13.85
N ALA A 117 -12.61 -1.79 -14.96
CA ALA A 117 -12.68 -1.20 -16.29
C ALA A 117 -13.77 -0.12 -16.39
N SER A 118 -14.91 -0.33 -15.73
CA SER A 118 -16.01 0.65 -15.66
C SER A 118 -15.62 1.92 -14.90
N ALA A 119 -14.80 1.83 -13.85
CA ALA A 119 -14.29 2.99 -13.12
C ALA A 119 -13.27 3.77 -13.96
N VAL A 120 -12.34 3.08 -14.62
CA VAL A 120 -11.35 3.70 -15.53
C VAL A 120 -12.05 4.50 -16.64
N ALA A 121 -13.09 3.95 -17.26
CA ALA A 121 -13.85 4.64 -18.30
C ALA A 121 -14.51 5.95 -17.80
N LYS A 122 -14.98 5.97 -16.55
CA LYS A 122 -15.59 7.14 -15.92
C LYS A 122 -14.56 8.19 -15.51
N LEU A 123 -13.41 7.76 -15.00
CA LEU A 123 -12.33 8.64 -14.53
C LEU A 123 -11.84 9.60 -15.63
N ILE A 124 -11.78 9.14 -16.88
CA ILE A 124 -11.38 9.96 -18.04
C ILE A 124 -12.27 11.21 -18.20
N ARG A 125 -13.54 11.13 -17.78
CA ARG A 125 -14.55 12.19 -17.93
C ARG A 125 -14.88 12.89 -16.60
N THR A 126 -14.20 12.52 -15.52
CA THR A 126 -14.53 13.00 -14.18
C THR A 126 -13.89 14.38 -13.96
N PRO A 127 -14.69 15.43 -13.74
CA PRO A 127 -14.14 16.73 -13.33
C PRO A 127 -13.60 16.63 -11.90
N TYR A 128 -12.56 17.40 -11.59
CA TYR A 128 -12.08 17.50 -10.21
C TYR A 128 -13.03 18.40 -9.43
N VAL A 129 -13.61 17.85 -8.36
CA VAL A 129 -14.57 18.56 -7.50
C VAL A 129 -14.02 18.83 -6.10
N ILE A 130 -12.76 18.44 -5.86
CA ILE A 130 -12.01 18.76 -4.64
C ILE A 130 -10.79 19.62 -5.00
N SER A 131 -10.40 20.51 -4.10
CA SER A 131 -9.24 21.39 -4.26
C SER A 131 -7.95 20.84 -3.65
N GLU A 132 -8.03 19.71 -2.93
CA GLU A 132 -6.88 19.12 -2.26
C GLU A 132 -5.95 18.43 -3.27
N ASP A 133 -4.64 18.54 -3.05
CA ASP A 133 -3.64 17.71 -3.70
C ASP A 133 -2.96 16.76 -2.70
N PHE A 134 -2.43 15.67 -3.24
CA PHE A 134 -1.69 14.65 -2.49
C PHE A 134 -0.23 14.58 -2.99
N TYR A 135 0.22 15.61 -3.72
CA TYR A 135 1.52 15.58 -4.37
C TYR A 135 2.64 15.53 -3.34
N SER A 136 2.52 16.27 -2.24
CA SER A 136 3.54 16.28 -1.19
C SER A 136 3.73 14.91 -0.52
N GLU A 137 2.63 14.19 -0.32
CA GLU A 137 2.58 12.84 0.24
C GLU A 137 3.22 11.83 -0.72
N PHE A 138 2.83 11.87 -2.00
CA PHE A 138 3.40 10.97 -3.00
C PHE A 138 4.85 11.30 -3.35
N LYS A 139 5.28 12.56 -3.19
CA LYS A 139 6.70 12.95 -3.29
C LYS A 139 7.54 12.35 -2.17
N ALA A 140 7.04 12.36 -0.92
CA ALA A 140 7.70 11.71 0.19
C ALA A 140 7.78 10.19 -0.04
N LEU A 141 6.67 9.59 -0.48
CA LEU A 141 6.61 8.17 -0.82
C LEU A 141 7.62 7.80 -1.92
N CYS A 142 7.62 8.51 -3.06
CA CYS A 142 8.47 8.13 -4.18
C CYS A 142 9.95 8.42 -3.97
N ARG A 143 10.29 9.42 -3.15
CA ARG A 143 11.67 9.62 -2.68
C ARG A 143 12.18 8.39 -1.92
N GLU A 144 11.33 7.80 -1.09
CA GLU A 144 11.70 6.68 -0.22
C GLU A 144 11.72 5.34 -0.98
N PHE A 145 10.76 5.13 -1.86
CA PHE A 145 10.54 3.85 -2.52
C PHE A 145 11.13 3.75 -3.94
N GLY A 146 11.72 4.83 -4.46
CA GLY A 146 12.33 4.87 -5.78
C GLY A 146 11.34 4.90 -6.93
N CYS A 147 10.17 5.53 -6.73
CA CYS A 147 9.12 5.67 -7.77
C CYS A 147 9.05 7.05 -8.41
N SER A 148 10.19 7.76 -8.50
CA SER A 148 10.26 9.11 -9.07
C SER A 148 9.58 9.20 -10.43
N GLY A 149 8.74 10.22 -10.62
CA GLY A 149 7.91 10.41 -11.82
C GLY A 149 6.46 9.93 -11.66
N LEU A 150 6.14 9.18 -10.60
CA LEU A 150 4.77 8.73 -10.31
C LEU A 150 3.99 9.64 -9.36
N GLU A 151 4.61 10.69 -8.80
CA GLU A 151 3.99 11.57 -7.81
C GLU A 151 2.75 12.27 -8.35
N VAL A 152 2.87 12.88 -9.53
CA VAL A 152 1.77 13.59 -10.19
C VAL A 152 0.69 12.61 -10.66
N PRO A 153 1.01 11.51 -11.37
CA PRO A 153 0.02 10.50 -11.72
C PRO A 153 -0.75 9.92 -10.53
N LEU A 154 -0.08 9.62 -9.41
CA LEU A 154 -0.71 9.11 -8.20
C LEU A 154 -1.65 10.13 -7.57
N SER A 155 -1.19 11.38 -7.42
CA SER A 155 -2.01 12.47 -6.88
C SER A 155 -3.25 12.70 -7.75
N ASN A 156 -3.08 12.84 -9.05
CA ASN A 156 -4.17 13.10 -9.99
C ASN A 156 -5.19 11.96 -10.02
N LEU A 157 -4.73 10.71 -9.98
CA LEU A 157 -5.63 9.55 -9.97
C LEU A 157 -6.43 9.46 -8.67
N LEU A 158 -5.80 9.72 -7.51
CA LEU A 158 -6.51 9.72 -6.23
C LEU A 158 -7.54 10.85 -6.17
N VAL A 159 -7.18 12.06 -6.62
CA VAL A 159 -8.12 13.19 -6.71
C VAL A 159 -9.29 12.86 -7.65
N ALA A 160 -9.02 12.24 -8.80
CA ALA A 160 -10.04 11.82 -9.74
C ALA A 160 -10.97 10.76 -9.12
N LEU A 161 -10.43 9.77 -8.39
CA LEU A 161 -11.21 8.74 -7.72
C LEU A 161 -12.09 9.31 -6.61
N ILE A 162 -11.54 10.20 -5.77
CA ILE A 162 -12.33 10.89 -4.74
C ILE A 162 -13.42 11.72 -5.40
N SER A 163 -13.10 12.47 -6.45
CA SER A 163 -14.07 13.29 -7.20
C SER A 163 -15.19 12.44 -7.80
N LEU A 164 -14.85 11.32 -8.46
CA LEU A 164 -15.82 10.39 -9.01
C LEU A 164 -16.74 9.83 -7.91
N SER A 165 -16.16 9.43 -6.78
CA SER A 165 -16.90 8.88 -5.64
C SER A 165 -17.87 9.88 -4.99
N LEU A 166 -17.55 11.18 -5.05
CA LEU A 166 -18.43 12.25 -4.57
C LEU A 166 -19.58 12.49 -5.56
N ILE A 167 -19.28 12.57 -6.85
CA ILE A 167 -20.29 12.76 -7.92
C ILE A 167 -21.30 11.62 -7.91
N GLU A 168 -20.82 10.37 -7.78
CA GLU A 168 -21.68 9.19 -7.76
C GLU A 168 -22.32 8.92 -6.39
N LYS A 169 -21.98 9.70 -5.36
CA LYS A 169 -22.41 9.48 -3.96
C LYS A 169 -22.18 8.04 -3.50
N GLN A 170 -21.05 7.46 -3.90
CA GLN A 170 -20.68 6.08 -3.61
C GLN A 170 -19.38 6.08 -2.81
N GLU A 171 -19.44 5.50 -1.62
CA GLU A 171 -18.34 5.53 -0.65
C GLU A 171 -17.65 4.17 -0.54
N ASP A 172 -18.29 3.11 -1.04
CA ASP A 172 -17.74 1.77 -1.04
C ASP A 172 -16.67 1.63 -2.13
N PRO A 173 -15.41 1.37 -1.76
CA PRO A 173 -14.35 1.13 -2.72
C PRO A 173 -14.63 -0.04 -3.68
N SER A 174 -15.49 -1.00 -3.30
CA SER A 174 -15.79 -2.16 -4.15
C SER A 174 -16.38 -1.76 -5.51
N ALA A 175 -16.96 -0.56 -5.62
CA ALA A 175 -17.47 0.00 -6.86
C ALA A 175 -16.36 0.42 -7.85
N TYR A 176 -15.15 0.67 -7.37
CA TYR A 176 -14.04 1.26 -8.14
C TYR A 176 -12.85 0.34 -8.32
N PHE A 177 -12.55 -0.47 -7.30
CA PHE A 177 -11.38 -1.33 -7.25
C PHE A 177 -11.71 -2.78 -7.59
N ASN A 178 -10.76 -3.48 -8.22
CA ASN A 178 -10.78 -4.92 -8.36
C ASN A 178 -10.29 -5.50 -7.03
N TYR A 179 -11.18 -5.70 -6.07
CA TYR A 179 -10.87 -6.56 -4.93
C TYR A 179 -10.95 -8.01 -5.39
N ALA A 180 -9.85 -8.74 -5.23
CA ALA A 180 -9.91 -10.19 -5.02
C ALA A 180 -10.23 -10.45 -3.54
#